data_AF-A0A3S0J5M4-F1
#
_entry.id   AF-A0A3S0J5M4-F1
#
_cell.length_a   1.000
_cell.length_b   1.000
_cell.length_c   1.000
_cell.angle_alpha   90.00
_cell.angle_beta   90.00
_cell.angle_gamma   90.00
#
_symmetry.space_group_name_H-M   'P 1'
#
loop_
_entity.id
_entity.type
_entity.pdbx_description
1 polymer ?
#
loop_
_entity_poly.entity_id
_entity_poly.type
_entity_poly.pdbx_seq_one_letter_code
_entity_poly.pdbx_strand_id
1 'polypeptide(L)'
;MQKLSERLTLKHLFIGVLSLAFLLSVVSSMYSSYQGNVRLLEEQTLEKNRVYALKLSQMVNLYLSESLKRLEYSALKIANNMNDKEALLDEANRLLLQENTFNSVIIANPEGLIIEGAPSEFGLKGKQIISKERLEVIRNQEPFISPPYKSITGEYLITISQPIFSSAGEYQGVINGSIYINESNFFHKVLGEHHYQDGSYVYVVDSEGHIIYHLNKNRTGDNVYENEVVKKLTLGESGAQLVKKNMEWTCLRVSVQSN
;
A
#
# COMPACT_ATOMS: atom_id res chain seq x y z
N MET A 1 11.20 82.81 -11.38
CA MET A 1 11.00 81.83 -12.48
C MET A 1 12.36 81.40 -13.01
N GLN A 2 12.92 80.32 -12.47
CA GLN A 2 14.20 79.75 -12.91
C GLN A 2 13.87 78.47 -13.68
N LYS A 3 14.02 78.51 -15.01
CA LYS A 3 13.68 77.40 -15.91
C LYS A 3 14.65 76.24 -15.68
N LEU A 4 14.20 75.20 -14.97
CA LEU A 4 14.74 73.86 -15.15
C LEU A 4 14.36 73.39 -16.56
N SER A 5 15.25 73.54 -17.53
CA SER A 5 15.20 72.73 -18.74
C SER A 5 16.50 71.94 -18.81
N GLU A 6 16.47 70.76 -18.20
CA GLU A 6 17.50 69.74 -18.31
C GLU A 6 17.82 69.49 -19.79
N ARG A 7 19.05 69.80 -20.21
CA ARG A 7 19.55 69.39 -21.52
C ARG A 7 19.98 67.93 -21.43
N LEU A 8 19.02 67.01 -21.45
CA LEU A 8 19.28 65.61 -21.78
C LEU A 8 19.91 65.57 -23.18
N THR A 9 21.22 65.38 -23.27
CA THR A 9 21.87 65.16 -24.57
C THR A 9 21.51 63.75 -25.07
N LEU A 10 21.30 63.61 -26.38
CA LEU A 10 20.83 62.38 -27.05
C LEU A 10 21.57 61.11 -26.59
N LYS A 11 22.87 61.21 -26.30
CA LYS A 11 23.70 60.12 -25.75
C LYS A 11 23.18 59.56 -24.42
N HIS A 12 22.73 60.40 -23.50
CA HIS A 12 22.20 59.95 -22.20
C HIS A 12 20.85 59.24 -22.36
N LEU A 13 20.04 59.67 -23.33
CA LEU A 13 18.77 59.01 -23.65
C LEU A 13 19.01 57.61 -24.26
N PHE A 14 19.98 57.46 -25.16
CA PHE A 14 20.39 56.15 -25.68
C PHE A 14 20.92 55.22 -24.58
N ILE A 15 21.78 55.71 -23.70
CA ILE A 15 22.31 54.90 -22.58
C ILE A 15 21.16 54.47 -21.66
N GLY A 16 20.25 55.39 -21.30
CA GLY A 16 19.10 55.08 -20.46
C GLY A 16 18.21 54.00 -21.06
N VAL A 17 17.91 54.09 -22.36
CA VAL A 17 17.11 53.09 -23.08
C VAL A 17 17.81 51.72 -23.12
N LEU A 18 19.11 51.69 -23.42
CA LEU A 18 19.89 50.44 -23.43
C LEU A 18 19.96 49.79 -22.05
N SER A 19 20.21 50.58 -21.00
CA SER A 19 20.22 50.10 -19.62
C SER A 19 18.85 49.56 -19.20
N LEU A 20 17.77 50.25 -19.56
CA LEU A 20 16.41 49.79 -19.27
C LEU A 20 16.08 48.48 -20.01
N ALA A 21 16.45 48.36 -21.29
CA ALA A 21 16.24 47.15 -22.08
C ALA A 21 17.02 45.95 -21.51
N PHE A 22 18.26 46.17 -21.06
CA PHE A 22 19.06 45.15 -20.38
C PHE A 22 18.42 44.71 -19.06
N LEU A 23 17.97 45.65 -18.21
CA LEU A 23 17.28 45.34 -16.96
C LEU A 23 16.00 44.53 -17.18
N LEU A 24 15.18 44.93 -18.16
CA LEU A 24 13.97 44.19 -18.53
C LEU A 24 14.28 42.77 -19.00
N SER A 25 15.36 42.60 -19.78
CA SER A 25 15.81 41.29 -20.24
C SER A 25 16.24 40.40 -19.08
N VAL A 26 17.02 40.92 -18.13
CA VAL A 26 17.44 40.20 -16.92
C VAL A 26 16.24 39.78 -16.07
N VAL A 27 15.30 40.69 -15.82
CA VAL A 27 14.08 40.38 -15.05
C VAL A 27 13.24 39.30 -15.75
N SER A 28 13.05 39.40 -17.07
CA SER A 28 12.29 38.40 -17.81
C SER A 28 12.96 37.02 -17.83
N SER A 29 14.30 36.99 -17.91
CA SER A 29 15.10 35.77 -17.87
C SER A 29 15.03 35.12 -16.49
N MET A 30 15.18 35.91 -15.43
CA MET A 30 15.09 35.44 -14.05
C MET A 30 13.70 34.90 -13.73
N TYR A 31 12.64 35.59 -14.18
CA TYR A 31 11.26 35.12 -14.03
C TYR A 31 11.02 33.80 -14.77
N SER A 32 11.49 33.68 -16.02
CA SER A 32 11.36 32.46 -16.81
C SER A 32 12.12 31.29 -16.19
N SER A 33 13.33 31.54 -15.69
CA SER A 33 14.15 30.53 -15.00
C SER A 33 13.49 30.07 -13.70
N TYR A 34 12.95 31.01 -12.91
CA TYR A 34 12.23 30.68 -11.68
C TYR A 34 11.03 29.77 -11.94
N GLN A 35 10.19 30.12 -12.92
CA GLN A 35 9.03 29.30 -13.30
C GLN A 35 9.45 27.92 -13.82
N GLY A 36 10.55 27.85 -14.59
CA GLY A 36 11.12 26.58 -15.06
C GLY A 36 11.62 25.70 -13.91
N ASN A 37 12.30 26.28 -12.92
CA ASN A 37 12.81 25.56 -11.76
C ASN A 37 11.68 25.00 -10.90
N VAL A 38 10.60 25.77 -10.68
CA VAL A 38 9.43 25.30 -9.92
C VAL A 38 8.79 24.11 -10.61
N ARG A 39 8.51 24.19 -11.92
CA ARG A 39 7.94 23.07 -12.69
C ARG A 39 8.83 21.82 -12.65
N LEU A 40 10.14 22.00 -12.80
CA LEU A 40 11.09 20.90 -12.73
C LEU A 40 11.07 20.21 -11.36
N LEU A 41 11.01 20.97 -10.27
CA LEU A 41 10.92 20.40 -8.92
C LEU A 41 9.60 19.66 -8.70
N GLU A 42 8.49 20.18 -9.21
CA GLU A 42 7.19 19.50 -9.19
C GLU A 42 7.24 18.16 -9.92
N GLU A 43 7.69 18.16 -11.18
CA GLU A 43 7.81 16.95 -12.01
C GLU A 43 8.74 15.91 -11.38
N GLN A 44 9.91 16.33 -10.90
CA GLN A 44 10.85 15.44 -10.22
C GLN A 44 10.28 14.86 -8.93
N THR A 45 9.52 15.65 -8.16
CA THR A 45 8.90 15.18 -6.92
C THR A 45 7.80 14.18 -7.21
N LEU A 46 6.94 14.46 -8.21
CA LEU A 46 5.90 13.53 -8.64
C LEU A 46 6.48 12.21 -9.14
N GLU A 47 7.54 12.27 -9.96
CA GLU A 47 8.16 11.06 -10.50
C GLU A 47 8.87 10.24 -9.42
N LYS A 48 9.58 10.89 -8.49
CA LYS A 48 10.17 10.22 -7.32
C LYS A 48 9.11 9.51 -6.49
N ASN A 49 7.98 10.18 -6.23
CA ASN A 49 6.88 9.61 -5.46
C ASN A 49 6.23 8.43 -6.19
N ARG A 50 6.03 8.53 -7.51
CA ARG A 50 5.52 7.45 -8.35
C ARG A 50 6.40 6.22 -8.30
N VAL A 51 7.70 6.39 -8.57
CA VAL A 51 8.68 5.30 -8.56
C VAL A 51 8.79 4.68 -7.18
N TYR A 52 8.73 5.49 -6.12
CA TYR A 52 8.74 4.99 -4.76
C TYR A 52 7.50 4.15 -4.42
N ALA A 53 6.30 4.65 -4.73
CA ALA A 53 5.06 3.92 -4.51
C ALA A 53 5.02 2.61 -5.33
N LEU A 54 5.55 2.63 -6.56
CA LEU A 54 5.72 1.43 -7.38
C LEU A 54 6.66 0.41 -6.72
N LYS A 55 7.80 0.85 -6.19
CA LYS A 55 8.73 -0.03 -5.47
C LYS A 55 8.08 -0.65 -4.23
N LEU A 56 7.31 0.13 -3.46
CA LEU A 56 6.57 -0.40 -2.31
C LEU A 56 5.53 -1.44 -2.74
N SER A 57 4.75 -1.16 -3.77
CA SER A 57 3.78 -2.12 -4.32
C SER A 57 4.46 -3.40 -4.80
N GLN A 58 5.61 -3.30 -5.47
CA GLN A 58 6.40 -4.47 -5.88
C GLN A 58 6.92 -5.28 -4.69
N MET A 59 7.39 -4.63 -3.63
CA MET A 59 7.82 -5.31 -2.40
C MET A 59 6.66 -6.04 -1.71
N VAL A 60 5.49 -5.39 -1.62
CA VAL A 60 4.27 -6.01 -1.05
C VAL A 60 3.82 -7.19 -1.90
N ASN A 61 3.80 -7.05 -3.23
CA ASN A 61 3.42 -8.13 -4.14
C ASN A 61 4.37 -9.32 -4.04
N LEU A 62 5.68 -9.06 -3.96
CA LEU A 62 6.68 -10.11 -3.77
C LEU A 62 6.44 -10.85 -2.44
N TYR A 63 6.22 -10.11 -1.36
CA TYR A 63 5.96 -10.68 -0.04
C TYR A 63 4.68 -11.52 0.01
N LEU A 64 3.58 -11.03 -0.59
CA LEU A 64 2.33 -11.77 -0.69
C LEU A 64 2.50 -13.04 -1.54
N SER A 65 3.21 -12.95 -2.66
CA SER A 65 3.52 -14.10 -3.52
C SER A 65 4.37 -15.16 -2.80
N GLU A 66 5.37 -14.74 -2.02
CA GLU A 66 6.17 -15.65 -1.20
C GLU A 66 5.34 -16.29 -0.08
N SER A 67 4.46 -15.51 0.56
CA SER A 67 3.55 -16.02 1.58
C SER A 67 2.59 -17.07 1.03
N LEU A 68 2.04 -16.84 -0.17
CA LEU A 68 1.21 -17.81 -0.90
C LEU A 68 1.96 -19.10 -1.20
N LYS A 69 3.18 -19.02 -1.78
CA LYS A 69 4.01 -20.19 -2.07
C LYS A 69 4.35 -21.01 -0.82
N ARG A 70 4.53 -20.35 0.33
CA ARG A 70 4.78 -21.05 1.61
C ARG A 70 3.55 -21.79 2.08
N LEU A 71 2.37 -21.17 1.99
CA LEU A 71 1.11 -21.84 2.30
C LEU A 71 0.83 -22.99 1.33
N GLU A 72 1.12 -22.82 0.05
CA GLU A 72 1.03 -23.88 -0.98
C GLU A 72 1.90 -25.08 -0.63
N TYR A 73 3.19 -24.85 -0.33
CA TYR A 73 4.08 -25.92 0.09
C TYR A 73 3.56 -26.64 1.35
N SER A 74 3.06 -25.88 2.32
CA SER A 74 2.56 -26.43 3.59
C SER A 74 1.27 -27.22 3.38
N ALA A 75 0.38 -26.73 2.51
CA ALA A 75 -0.84 -27.43 2.10
C ALA A 75 -0.51 -28.78 1.46
N LEU A 76 0.47 -28.83 0.54
CA LEU A 76 0.94 -30.08 -0.06
C LEU A 76 1.54 -31.04 0.98
N LYS A 77 2.28 -30.52 1.96
CA LYS A 77 2.91 -31.33 3.01
C LYS A 77 1.87 -32.01 3.92
N ILE A 78 0.80 -31.31 4.28
CA ILE A 78 -0.24 -31.83 5.19
C ILE A 78 -1.40 -32.53 4.50
N ALA A 79 -1.50 -32.41 3.16
CA ALA A 79 -2.62 -32.89 2.36
C ALA A 79 -3.09 -34.32 2.65
N ASN A 80 -2.16 -35.25 2.87
CA ASN A 80 -2.47 -36.66 3.11
C ASN A 80 -2.62 -37.02 4.60
N ASN A 81 -2.34 -36.07 5.50
CA ASN A 81 -2.27 -36.29 6.95
C ASN A 81 -3.24 -35.39 7.73
N MET A 82 -4.39 -35.02 7.12
CA MET A 82 -5.39 -34.15 7.76
C MET A 82 -6.04 -34.72 9.03
N ASN A 83 -5.86 -36.02 9.30
CA ASN A 83 -6.29 -36.68 10.53
C ASN A 83 -5.23 -36.64 11.65
N ASP A 84 -3.97 -36.34 11.31
CA ASP A 84 -2.85 -36.28 12.24
C ASP A 84 -2.74 -34.88 12.84
N LYS A 85 -3.44 -34.67 13.95
CA LYS A 85 -3.52 -33.39 14.66
C LYS A 85 -2.16 -32.86 15.12
N GLU A 86 -1.25 -33.75 15.50
CA GLU A 86 0.09 -33.35 15.94
C GLU A 86 0.88 -32.80 14.76
N ALA A 87 0.86 -33.49 13.61
CA ALA A 87 1.50 -33.01 12.38
C ALA A 87 0.91 -31.68 11.88
N LEU A 88 -0.41 -31.49 11.96
CA LEU A 88 -1.05 -30.22 11.59
C LEU A 88 -0.63 -29.07 12.51
N LEU A 89 -0.59 -29.31 13.82
CA LEU A 89 -0.19 -28.32 14.81
C LEU A 89 1.29 -27.94 14.65
N ASP A 90 2.16 -28.93 14.45
CA ASP A 90 3.59 -28.71 14.20
C ASP A 90 3.82 -27.87 12.95
N GLU A 91 3.08 -28.13 11.88
CA GLU A 91 3.19 -27.34 10.66
C GLU A 91 2.66 -25.91 10.82
N ALA A 92 1.55 -25.73 11.54
CA ALA A 92 1.03 -24.39 11.86
C ALA A 92 2.04 -23.60 12.71
N ASN A 93 2.65 -24.23 13.72
CA ASN A 93 3.70 -23.62 14.54
C ASN A 93 4.94 -23.31 13.72
N ARG A 94 5.37 -24.20 12.81
CA ARG A 94 6.49 -23.93 11.90
C ARG A 94 6.22 -22.68 11.09
N LEU A 95 5.06 -22.56 10.46
CA LEU A 95 4.69 -21.38 9.66
C LEU A 95 4.63 -20.09 10.48
N LEU A 96 4.17 -20.16 11.73
CA LEU A 96 4.10 -19.03 12.65
C LEU A 96 5.49 -18.56 13.12
N LEU A 97 6.38 -19.51 13.46
CA LEU A 97 7.66 -19.23 14.14
C LEU A 97 8.85 -19.08 13.19
N GLN A 98 8.81 -19.75 12.03
CA GLN A 98 9.95 -19.78 11.11
C GLN A 98 10.27 -18.38 10.57
N GLU A 99 9.24 -17.60 10.29
CA GLU A 99 9.36 -16.21 9.89
C GLU A 99 8.21 -15.41 10.49
N ASN A 100 8.47 -14.16 10.87
CA ASN A 100 7.48 -13.23 11.42
C ASN A 100 6.53 -12.70 10.33
N THR A 101 5.98 -13.63 9.53
CA THR A 101 5.13 -13.38 8.37
C THR A 101 3.67 -13.40 8.79
N PHE A 102 3.24 -14.47 9.45
CA PHE A 102 1.88 -14.63 9.92
C PHE A 102 1.79 -14.34 11.41
N ASN A 103 0.70 -13.74 11.84
CA ASN A 103 0.37 -13.55 13.25
C ASN A 103 -0.44 -14.72 13.82
N SER A 104 -1.14 -15.46 12.95
CA SER A 104 -1.72 -16.77 13.26
C SER A 104 -1.84 -17.60 12.00
N VAL A 105 -1.83 -18.92 12.18
CA VAL A 105 -2.05 -19.91 11.12
C VAL A 105 -3.14 -20.85 11.58
N ILE A 106 -4.18 -21.05 10.77
CA ILE A 106 -5.28 -21.97 11.06
C ILE A 106 -5.45 -22.96 9.92
N ILE A 107 -5.77 -24.20 10.26
CA ILE A 107 -6.08 -25.27 9.32
C ILE A 107 -7.52 -25.70 9.58
N ALA A 108 -8.36 -25.63 8.55
CA ALA A 108 -9.77 -25.95 8.62
C ALA A 108 -10.15 -27.07 7.65
N ASN A 109 -11.17 -27.83 8.02
CA ASN A 109 -11.72 -28.91 7.21
C ASN A 109 -12.56 -28.38 6.02
N PRO A 110 -13.14 -29.25 5.16
CA PRO A 110 -13.92 -28.81 4.00
C PRO A 110 -15.15 -27.97 4.32
N GLU A 111 -15.69 -28.07 5.54
CA GLU A 111 -16.81 -27.29 6.05
C GLU A 111 -16.39 -25.96 6.72
N GLY A 112 -15.09 -25.69 6.80
CA GLY A 112 -14.52 -24.48 7.44
C GLY A 112 -14.45 -24.55 8.96
N LEU A 113 -14.56 -25.75 9.54
CA LEU A 113 -14.30 -25.99 10.96
C LEU A 113 -12.80 -26.07 11.21
N ILE A 114 -12.29 -25.25 12.13
CA ILE A 114 -10.86 -25.24 12.48
C ILE A 114 -10.47 -26.54 13.19
N ILE A 115 -9.57 -27.30 12.58
CA ILE A 115 -9.03 -28.56 13.11
C ILE A 115 -7.88 -28.26 14.07
N GLU A 116 -6.91 -27.46 13.64
CA GLU A 116 -5.75 -27.00 14.42
C GLU A 116 -5.36 -25.58 14.03
N GLY A 117 -4.54 -24.93 14.85
CA GLY A 117 -3.96 -23.63 14.54
C GLY A 117 -2.98 -23.15 15.61
N ALA A 118 -2.17 -22.17 15.23
CA ALA A 118 -1.18 -21.53 16.07
C ALA A 118 -1.35 -20.00 16.01
N PRO A 119 -1.10 -19.24 17.09
CA PRO A 119 -0.77 -19.72 18.43
C PRO A 119 -1.98 -20.39 19.11
N SER A 120 -1.74 -21.48 19.84
CA SER A 120 -2.80 -22.29 20.48
C SER A 120 -3.63 -21.48 21.50
N GLU A 121 -3.02 -20.45 22.07
CA GLU A 121 -3.59 -19.51 23.04
C GLU A 121 -4.82 -18.77 22.50
N PHE A 122 -4.95 -18.63 21.18
CA PHE A 122 -6.13 -17.98 20.59
C PHE A 122 -7.39 -18.86 20.68
N GLY A 123 -7.26 -20.15 21.02
CA GLY A 123 -8.40 -21.04 21.28
C GLY A 123 -9.39 -21.07 20.11
N LEU A 124 -8.88 -21.13 18.87
CA LEU A 124 -9.69 -21.07 17.66
C LEU A 124 -10.20 -22.44 17.21
N LYS A 125 -9.62 -23.52 17.73
CA LYS A 125 -10.01 -24.90 17.44
C LYS A 125 -11.51 -25.14 17.67
N GLY A 126 -12.14 -25.80 16.71
CA GLY A 126 -13.57 -26.12 16.75
C GLY A 126 -14.50 -24.93 16.46
N LYS A 127 -13.97 -23.74 16.16
CA LYS A 127 -14.78 -22.61 15.69
C LYS A 127 -14.93 -22.64 14.18
N GLN A 128 -16.07 -22.16 13.69
CA GLN A 128 -16.31 -21.93 12.27
C GLN A 128 -16.15 -20.43 11.99
N ILE A 129 -15.00 -20.03 11.46
CA ILE A 129 -14.61 -18.61 11.28
C ILE A 129 -14.58 -18.23 9.79
N ILE A 130 -14.70 -19.21 8.90
CA ILE A 130 -14.70 -19.00 7.45
C ILE A 130 -16.15 -19.00 6.96
N SER A 131 -16.56 -17.93 6.28
CA SER A 131 -17.91 -17.84 5.71
C SER A 131 -18.08 -18.80 4.53
N LYS A 132 -19.32 -19.17 4.20
CA LYS A 132 -19.61 -20.11 3.11
C LYS A 132 -19.15 -19.57 1.76
N GLU A 133 -19.38 -18.28 1.53
CA GLU A 133 -19.00 -17.58 0.30
C GLU A 133 -17.48 -17.64 0.09
N ARG A 134 -16.71 -17.47 1.18
CA ARG A 134 -15.24 -17.57 1.13
C ARG A 134 -14.77 -19.00 0.88
N LEU A 135 -15.43 -19.99 1.48
CA LEU A 135 -15.12 -21.40 1.22
C LEU A 135 -15.38 -21.80 -0.22
N GLU A 136 -16.42 -21.26 -0.87
CA GLU A 136 -16.73 -21.56 -2.27
C GLU A 136 -15.63 -21.08 -3.22
N VAL A 137 -15.12 -19.86 -3.02
CA VAL A 137 -13.99 -19.32 -3.80
C VAL A 137 -12.75 -20.20 -3.63
N ILE A 138 -12.39 -20.51 -2.38
CA ILE A 138 -11.20 -21.31 -2.06
C ILE A 138 -11.31 -22.74 -2.60
N ARG A 139 -12.52 -23.33 -2.54
CA ARG A 139 -12.78 -24.69 -3.04
C ARG A 139 -12.56 -24.80 -4.56
N ASN A 140 -12.69 -23.71 -5.31
CA ASN A 140 -12.44 -23.66 -6.75
C ASN A 140 -10.95 -23.58 -7.11
N GLN A 141 -10.06 -24.04 -6.22
CA GLN A 141 -8.60 -24.08 -6.41
C GLN A 141 -7.92 -22.70 -6.49
N GLU A 142 -8.62 -21.64 -6.09
CA GLU A 142 -8.07 -20.29 -6.13
C GLU A 142 -7.51 -19.91 -4.75
N PRO A 143 -6.20 -19.63 -4.63
CA PRO A 143 -5.68 -18.93 -3.47
C PRO A 143 -6.40 -17.59 -3.30
N PHE A 144 -6.69 -17.22 -2.07
CA PHE A 144 -7.52 -16.04 -1.79
C PHE A 144 -6.84 -15.14 -0.76
N ILE A 145 -6.79 -13.84 -1.05
CA ILE A 145 -6.38 -12.82 -0.09
C ILE A 145 -7.62 -12.00 0.25
N SER A 146 -8.00 -11.97 1.52
CA SER A 146 -9.17 -11.22 1.95
C SER A 146 -8.93 -9.71 1.84
N PRO A 147 -9.99 -8.91 1.59
CA PRO A 147 -9.96 -7.49 1.96
C PRO A 147 -9.67 -7.35 3.46
N PRO A 148 -9.19 -6.18 3.92
CA PRO A 148 -8.95 -5.96 5.35
C PRO A 148 -10.25 -6.08 6.14
N TYR A 149 -10.19 -6.74 7.29
CA TYR A 149 -11.33 -6.83 8.21
C TYR A 149 -10.86 -6.83 9.66
N LYS A 150 -11.77 -6.52 10.58
CA LYS A 150 -11.49 -6.57 12.01
C LYS A 150 -11.51 -8.00 12.51
N SER A 151 -10.44 -8.39 13.21
CA SER A 151 -10.38 -9.63 13.96
C SER A 151 -11.40 -9.64 15.10
N ILE A 152 -11.54 -10.80 15.76
CA ILE A 152 -12.32 -10.93 17.00
C ILE A 152 -11.76 -10.03 18.11
N THR A 153 -10.45 -9.73 18.08
CA THR A 153 -9.78 -8.82 19.02
C THR A 153 -9.93 -7.35 18.64
N GLY A 154 -10.54 -7.02 17.49
CA GLY A 154 -10.81 -5.66 17.03
C GLY A 154 -9.72 -5.04 16.15
N GLU A 155 -8.59 -5.72 15.97
CA GLU A 155 -7.47 -5.27 15.14
C GLU A 155 -7.70 -5.59 13.66
N TYR A 156 -7.25 -4.71 12.76
CA TYR A 156 -7.37 -4.95 11.33
C TYR A 156 -6.32 -5.94 10.83
N LEU A 157 -6.77 -6.94 10.09
CA LEU A 157 -5.93 -7.94 9.46
C LEU A 157 -6.39 -8.27 8.05
N ILE A 158 -5.48 -8.88 7.29
CA ILE A 158 -5.80 -9.64 6.08
C ILE A 158 -5.55 -11.13 6.35
N THR A 159 -6.24 -11.99 5.61
CA THR A 159 -5.98 -13.43 5.62
C THR A 159 -5.59 -13.89 4.22
N ILE A 160 -4.52 -14.66 4.15
CA ILE A 160 -4.10 -15.39 2.96
C ILE A 160 -4.55 -16.84 3.12
N SER A 161 -5.32 -17.33 2.16
CA SER A 161 -5.95 -18.63 2.17
C SER A 161 -5.41 -19.47 1.02
N GLN A 162 -5.01 -20.70 1.33
CA GLN A 162 -4.58 -21.69 0.36
C GLN A 162 -5.39 -22.98 0.52
N PRO A 163 -6.05 -23.48 -0.52
CA PRO A 163 -6.78 -24.73 -0.44
C PRO A 163 -5.83 -25.92 -0.32
N ILE A 164 -6.27 -26.94 0.40
CA ILE A 164 -5.58 -28.21 0.61
C ILE A 164 -6.28 -29.27 -0.23
N PHE A 165 -5.54 -29.89 -1.16
CA PHE A 165 -6.03 -30.99 -1.97
C PHE A 165 -5.20 -32.24 -1.72
N SER A 166 -5.85 -33.39 -1.61
CA SER A 166 -5.16 -34.68 -1.55
C SER A 166 -4.43 -34.98 -2.86
N SER A 167 -3.55 -35.98 -2.86
CA SER A 167 -2.90 -36.46 -4.08
C SER A 167 -3.89 -36.97 -5.15
N ALA A 168 -5.12 -37.32 -4.75
CA ALA A 168 -6.21 -37.70 -5.64
C ALA A 168 -7.01 -36.50 -6.19
N GLY A 169 -6.67 -35.27 -5.80
CA GLY A 169 -7.38 -34.05 -6.21
C GLY A 169 -8.64 -33.74 -5.40
N GLU A 170 -8.86 -34.41 -4.27
CA GLU A 170 -10.01 -34.16 -3.41
C GLU A 170 -9.74 -33.00 -2.47
N TYR A 171 -10.69 -32.07 -2.36
CA TYR A 171 -10.60 -30.94 -1.43
C TYR A 171 -10.66 -31.43 0.03
N GLN A 172 -9.57 -31.26 0.77
CA GLN A 172 -9.45 -31.68 2.16
C GLN A 172 -9.67 -30.54 3.16
N GLY A 173 -9.69 -29.29 2.68
CA GLY A 173 -9.87 -28.12 3.54
C GLY A 173 -8.96 -26.97 3.10
N VAL A 174 -8.63 -26.10 4.05
CA VAL A 174 -7.89 -24.85 3.76
C VAL A 174 -6.90 -24.55 4.88
N ILE A 175 -5.72 -24.06 4.51
CA ILE A 175 -4.77 -23.44 5.43
C ILE A 175 -4.83 -21.92 5.23
N ASN A 176 -4.95 -21.19 6.35
CA ASN A 176 -5.01 -19.73 6.35
C ASN A 176 -3.90 -19.14 7.22
N GLY A 177 -3.19 -18.15 6.71
CA GLY A 177 -2.30 -17.30 7.48
C GLY A 177 -2.91 -15.91 7.64
N SER A 178 -2.99 -15.40 8.87
CA SER A 178 -3.44 -14.03 9.15
C SER A 178 -2.26 -13.08 9.29
N ILE A 179 -2.44 -11.83 8.86
CA ILE A 179 -1.43 -10.78 8.96
C ILE A 179 -2.10 -9.49 9.47
N TYR A 180 -1.72 -9.04 10.67
CA TYR A 180 -2.23 -7.80 11.27
C TYR A 180 -1.59 -6.58 10.61
N ILE A 181 -2.38 -5.67 10.05
CA ILE A 181 -1.82 -4.57 9.26
C ILE A 181 -1.06 -3.55 10.12
N ASN A 182 -1.45 -3.43 11.39
CA ASN A 182 -0.97 -2.39 12.32
C ASN A 182 0.06 -2.88 13.35
N GLU A 183 0.50 -4.13 13.27
CA GLU A 183 1.51 -4.73 14.17
C GLU A 183 2.91 -4.72 13.55
N SER A 184 3.93 -5.02 14.36
CA SER A 184 5.33 -5.06 13.95
C SER A 184 5.64 -6.27 13.05
N ASN A 185 5.24 -6.19 11.79
CA ASN A 185 5.50 -7.18 10.76
C ASN A 185 6.09 -6.55 9.48
N PHE A 186 6.12 -7.31 8.39
CA PHE A 186 6.60 -6.83 7.10
C PHE A 186 5.87 -5.56 6.63
N PHE A 187 4.54 -5.50 6.75
CA PHE A 187 3.76 -4.33 6.35
C PHE A 187 4.18 -3.09 7.13
N HIS A 188 4.38 -3.19 8.45
CA HIS A 188 4.88 -2.07 9.25
C HIS A 188 6.31 -1.64 8.85
N LYS A 189 7.21 -2.59 8.57
CA LYS A 189 8.58 -2.28 8.16
C LYS A 189 8.64 -1.59 6.79
N VAL A 190 7.84 -2.05 5.83
CA VAL A 190 7.84 -1.54 4.45
C VAL A 190 6.99 -0.28 4.31
N LEU A 191 5.90 -0.13 5.08
CA LEU A 191 4.97 0.99 4.95
C LEU A 191 5.12 2.05 6.05
N GLY A 192 5.66 1.69 7.23
CA GLY A 192 5.61 2.52 8.45
C GLY A 192 6.93 3.05 8.98
N GLU A 193 8.06 2.38 8.77
CA GLU A 193 9.37 2.85 9.27
C GLU A 193 9.98 3.99 8.44
N HIS A 194 9.38 4.32 7.30
CA HIS A 194 9.81 5.42 6.44
C HIS A 194 9.15 6.73 6.85
N HIS A 195 9.55 7.27 8.01
CA HIS A 195 9.15 8.62 8.40
C HIS A 195 9.81 9.65 7.48
N TYR A 196 8.97 10.42 6.78
CA TYR A 196 9.45 11.52 5.96
C TYR A 196 9.69 12.74 6.85
N GLN A 197 10.85 13.36 6.73
CA GLN A 197 11.17 14.58 7.45
C GLN A 197 10.33 15.78 6.98
N ASP A 198 9.72 15.68 5.80
CA ASP A 198 8.89 16.72 5.17
C ASP A 198 7.38 16.61 5.50
N GLY A 199 6.98 15.67 6.37
CA GLY A 199 5.59 15.46 6.77
C GLY A 199 4.74 14.67 5.77
N SER A 200 5.33 14.14 4.70
CA SER A 200 4.61 13.27 3.77
C SER A 200 4.41 11.84 4.35
N TYR A 201 3.36 11.13 3.94
CA TYR A 201 3.01 9.81 4.49
C TYR A 201 2.47 8.82 3.45
N VAL A 202 2.70 7.51 3.63
CA VAL A 202 2.15 6.45 2.78
C VAL A 202 0.80 6.02 3.36
N TYR A 203 -0.13 5.69 2.49
CA TYR A 203 -1.31 4.92 2.87
C TYR A 203 -1.71 3.99 1.72
N VAL A 204 -2.42 2.91 2.06
CA VAL A 204 -2.89 1.89 1.12
C VAL A 204 -4.41 1.84 1.20
N VAL A 205 -5.06 1.69 0.05
CA VAL A 205 -6.52 1.55 -0.06
C VAL A 205 -6.88 0.25 -0.77
N ASP A 206 -8.05 -0.30 -0.48
CA ASP A 206 -8.64 -1.40 -1.24
C ASP A 206 -9.32 -0.89 -2.52
N SER A 207 -9.87 -1.82 -3.32
CA SER A 207 -10.58 -1.52 -4.56
C SER A 207 -11.86 -0.70 -4.37
N GLU A 208 -12.39 -0.62 -3.16
CA GLU A 208 -13.58 0.15 -2.81
C GLU A 208 -13.24 1.52 -2.19
N GLY A 209 -11.94 1.81 -2.01
CA GLY A 209 -11.45 3.06 -1.45
C GLY A 209 -11.36 3.08 0.08
N HIS A 210 -11.47 1.94 0.76
CA HIS A 210 -11.22 1.85 2.20
C HIS A 210 -9.73 1.82 2.49
N ILE A 211 -9.29 2.55 3.51
CA ILE A 211 -7.90 2.55 3.94
C ILE A 211 -7.55 1.18 4.56
N ILE A 212 -6.60 0.48 3.96
CA ILE A 212 -5.98 -0.74 4.48
C ILE A 212 -4.90 -0.37 5.50
N TYR A 213 -4.02 0.56 5.15
CA TYR A 213 -2.89 0.98 5.98
C TYR A 213 -2.78 2.50 5.99
N HIS A 214 -2.50 3.08 7.16
CA HIS A 214 -2.21 4.50 7.32
C HIS A 214 -1.35 4.74 8.58
N LEU A 215 -0.45 5.74 8.53
CA LEU A 215 0.42 6.09 9.67
C LEU A 215 -0.38 6.38 10.96
N ASN A 216 -1.46 7.15 10.83
CA ASN A 216 -2.49 7.26 11.86
C ASN A 216 -3.43 6.04 11.79
N LYS A 217 -3.28 5.13 12.75
CA LYS A 217 -4.05 3.86 12.86
C LYS A 217 -5.57 4.05 12.98
N ASN A 218 -6.02 5.21 13.49
CA ASN A 218 -7.46 5.49 13.62
C ASN A 218 -8.16 5.67 12.27
N ARG A 219 -7.40 5.83 11.19
CA ARG A 219 -7.94 5.98 9.83
C ARG A 219 -8.10 4.66 9.09
N THR A 220 -7.58 3.55 9.62
CA THR A 220 -7.76 2.25 9.00
C THR A 220 -9.25 1.90 8.94
N GLY A 221 -9.72 1.53 7.74
CA GLY A 221 -11.13 1.29 7.45
C GLY A 221 -11.93 2.52 7.01
N ASP A 222 -11.40 3.74 7.10
CA ASP A 222 -12.07 4.93 6.55
C ASP A 222 -12.26 4.75 5.04
N ASN A 223 -13.45 5.06 4.54
CA ASN A 223 -13.67 5.18 3.11
C ASN A 223 -13.24 6.58 2.63
N VAL A 224 -12.26 6.62 1.72
CA VAL A 224 -11.71 7.85 1.14
C VAL A 224 -11.93 7.93 -0.37
N TYR A 225 -12.96 7.24 -0.88
CA TYR A 225 -13.32 7.21 -2.31
C TYR A 225 -13.52 8.61 -2.92
N GLU A 226 -14.02 9.57 -2.14
CA GLU A 226 -14.21 10.96 -2.57
C GLU A 226 -12.90 11.70 -2.90
N ASN A 227 -11.74 11.16 -2.49
CA ASN A 227 -10.46 11.69 -2.93
C ASN A 227 -10.23 11.36 -4.41
N GLU A 228 -10.02 12.38 -5.25
CA GLU A 228 -9.84 12.21 -6.71
C GLU A 228 -8.76 11.18 -7.07
N VAL A 229 -7.65 11.14 -6.32
CA VAL A 229 -6.57 10.18 -6.53
C VAL A 229 -7.04 8.76 -6.22
N VAL A 230 -7.79 8.57 -5.13
CA VAL A 230 -8.33 7.26 -4.75
C VAL A 230 -9.37 6.80 -5.77
N LYS A 231 -10.25 7.69 -6.22
CA LYS A 231 -11.22 7.38 -7.27
C LYS A 231 -10.56 6.86 -8.55
N LYS A 232 -9.49 7.53 -9.01
CA LYS A 232 -8.71 7.06 -10.15
C LYS A 232 -8.05 5.69 -9.90
N LEU A 233 -7.51 5.48 -8.70
CA LEU A 233 -6.96 4.17 -8.30
C LEU A 233 -8.01 3.05 -8.36
N THR A 234 -9.24 3.30 -7.90
CA THR A 234 -10.34 2.31 -7.98
C THR A 234 -10.77 1.98 -9.42
N LEU A 235 -10.46 2.85 -10.38
CA LEU A 235 -10.66 2.61 -11.81
C LEU A 235 -9.48 1.89 -12.48
N GLY A 236 -8.46 1.49 -11.70
CA GLY A 236 -7.25 0.84 -12.21
C GLY A 236 -6.22 1.80 -12.80
N GLU A 237 -6.41 3.12 -12.65
CA GLU A 237 -5.41 4.09 -13.09
C GLU A 237 -4.19 4.10 -12.16
N SER A 238 -3.01 4.36 -12.72
CA SER A 238 -1.77 4.57 -11.97
C SER A 238 -1.04 5.80 -12.51
N GLY A 239 -0.22 6.47 -11.70
CA GLY A 239 0.43 7.70 -12.12
C GLY A 239 0.96 8.51 -10.94
N ALA A 240 0.99 9.83 -11.08
CA ALA A 240 1.23 10.77 -9.98
C ALA A 240 0.42 12.03 -10.25
N GLN A 241 -0.13 12.63 -9.20
CA GLN A 241 -0.96 13.82 -9.31
C GLN A 241 -0.71 14.76 -8.13
N LEU A 242 -0.66 16.06 -8.42
CA LEU A 242 -0.71 17.07 -7.36
C LEU A 242 -2.14 17.14 -6.81
N VAL A 243 -2.28 16.92 -5.50
CA VAL A 243 -3.56 17.10 -4.80
C VAL A 243 -3.45 18.33 -3.92
N LYS A 244 -4.40 19.26 -4.05
CA LYS A 244 -4.54 20.37 -3.12
C LYS A 244 -5.49 19.94 -2.00
N LYS A 245 -5.02 19.97 -0.76
CA LYS A 245 -5.90 19.98 0.41
C LYS A 245 -6.26 21.44 0.71
N ASN A 246 -7.49 21.71 1.15
CA ASN A 246 -7.92 23.06 1.52
C ASN A 246 -6.87 23.71 2.44
N MET A 247 -6.22 24.76 1.93
CA MET A 247 -5.22 25.65 2.56
C MET A 247 -3.89 25.08 3.08
N GLU A 248 -3.53 23.82 2.81
CA GLU A 248 -2.15 23.34 3.00
C GLU A 248 -1.77 22.34 1.90
N TRP A 249 -0.62 22.55 1.26
CA TRP A 249 -0.12 21.69 0.19
C TRP A 249 0.30 20.34 0.78
N THR A 250 -0.40 19.26 0.43
CA THR A 250 -0.01 17.89 0.80
C THR A 250 0.14 17.07 -0.48
N CYS A 251 1.38 16.72 -0.84
CA CYS A 251 1.67 15.89 -2.00
C CYS A 251 1.14 14.46 -1.76
N LEU A 252 0.11 14.07 -2.50
CA LEU A 252 -0.59 12.79 -2.32
C LEU A 252 -0.15 11.80 -3.40
N ARG A 253 0.03 10.56 -2.95
CA ARG A 253 0.83 9.50 -3.59
C ARG A 253 -0.04 8.55 -4.39
N VAL A 254 0.48 8.01 -5.48
CA VAL A 254 -0.22 7.06 -6.34
C VAL A 254 0.75 5.93 -6.71
N SER A 255 0.37 4.69 -6.41
CA SER A 255 0.70 3.50 -7.21
C SER A 255 -0.11 2.32 -6.69
N VAL A 256 -0.89 1.67 -7.57
CA VAL A 256 -0.91 0.21 -7.71
C VAL A 256 -1.18 -0.11 -9.19
N GLN A 257 -0.54 -1.16 -9.70
CA GLN A 257 -0.85 -1.82 -10.96
C GLN A 257 -1.62 -3.10 -10.62
N SER A 258 -2.87 -3.23 -11.10
CA SER A 258 -3.61 -4.50 -11.04
C SER A 258 -3.30 -5.33 -12.29
N ASN A 259 -2.68 -6.49 -12.09
CA ASN A 259 -3.09 -7.79 -12.65
C ASN A 259 -2.21 -8.88 -12.04
#